data_AF-A0A939EBX6-F1
#
_entry.id   AF-A0A939EBX6-F1
#
_cell.length_a   1.000
_cell.length_b   1.000
_cell.length_c   1.000
_cell.angle_alpha   90.00
_cell.angle_beta   90.00
_cell.angle_gamma   90.00
#
_symmetry.space_group_name_H-M   'P 1'
#
loop_
_entity.id
_entity.type
_entity.pdbx_description
1 polymer ?
#
loop_
_entity_poly.entity_id
_entity_poly.type
_entity_poly.pdbx_seq_one_letter_code
_entity_poly.pdbx_strand_id
1 'polypeptide(L)'
;MSNTLQAKSAQLVAAFEKRLDHDKSELLTSAEFASQGYEDSGFEIVRYIAHRIVGSARLFGCQDLTEPAKRVELLIEEGADIGAIMQAVNALVDIIDRTLADGIPHPDWIKSDLP
;
A
#
# COMPACT_ATOMS: atom_id res chain seq x y z
N MET A 1 18.27 24.05 -3.95
CA MET A 1 18.14 22.81 -3.15
C MET A 1 19.51 22.16 -3.05
N SER A 2 19.94 21.68 -1.88
CA SER A 2 21.25 20.99 -1.77
C SER A 2 21.15 19.59 -2.38
N ASN A 3 22.18 19.16 -3.13
CA ASN A 3 22.24 17.83 -3.75
C ASN A 3 22.01 16.69 -2.75
N THR A 4 22.34 16.91 -1.47
CA THR A 4 22.14 15.96 -0.37
C THR A 4 20.67 15.72 -0.04
N LEU A 5 19.83 16.77 -0.03
CA LEU A 5 18.40 16.63 0.29
C LEU A 5 17.66 15.88 -0.84
N GLN A 6 18.00 16.19 -2.08
CA GLN A 6 17.47 15.50 -3.26
C GLN A 6 17.88 14.02 -3.32
N ALA A 7 19.13 13.70 -2.95
CA ALA A 7 19.59 12.31 -2.88
C ALA A 7 18.84 11.51 -1.79
N LYS A 8 18.63 12.11 -0.61
CA LYS A 8 17.88 11.48 0.47
C LYS A 8 16.42 11.27 0.12
N SER A 9 15.78 12.23 -0.54
CA SER A 9 14.38 12.08 -0.95
C SER A 9 14.20 10.98 -1.99
N ALA A 10 15.10 10.89 -2.98
CA ALA A 10 15.10 9.80 -3.94
C ALA A 10 15.27 8.43 -3.27
N GLN A 11 16.12 8.32 -2.24
CA GLN A 11 16.26 7.10 -1.45
C GLN A 11 14.97 6.71 -0.70
N LEU A 12 14.26 7.70 -0.15
CA LEU A 12 12.99 7.45 0.55
C LEU A 12 11.89 7.00 -0.42
N VAL A 13 11.82 7.61 -1.61
CA VAL A 13 10.90 7.19 -2.67
C VAL A 13 11.20 5.77 -3.11
N ALA A 14 12.46 5.44 -3.40
CA ALA A 14 12.85 4.08 -3.79
C ALA A 14 12.59 3.04 -2.68
N ALA A 15 12.77 3.41 -1.41
CA ALA A 15 12.43 2.55 -0.28
C ALA A 15 10.91 2.31 -0.17
N PHE A 16 10.10 3.33 -0.44
CA PHE A 16 8.65 3.21 -0.47
C PHE A 16 8.18 2.36 -1.66
N GLU A 17 8.73 2.56 -2.86
CA GLU A 17 8.47 1.70 -4.04
C GLU A 17 8.75 0.23 -3.74
N LYS A 18 9.93 -0.06 -3.19
CA LYS A 18 10.31 -1.43 -2.83
C LYS A 18 9.37 -2.03 -1.78
N ARG A 19 8.97 -1.25 -0.78
CA ARG A 19 8.03 -1.72 0.24
C ARG A 19 6.65 -1.96 -0.36
N LEU A 20 6.19 -1.09 -1.25
CA LEU A 20 4.87 -1.22 -1.88
C LEU A 20 4.79 -2.47 -2.78
N ASP A 21 5.86 -2.80 -3.49
CA ASP A 21 5.95 -4.05 -4.26
C ASP A 21 5.96 -5.31 -3.37
N HIS A 22 6.61 -5.23 -2.20
CA HIS A 22 6.54 -6.29 -1.19
C HIS A 22 5.12 -6.41 -0.60
N ASP A 23 4.52 -5.28 -0.20
CA ASP A 23 3.16 -5.18 0.34
C ASP A 23 2.15 -5.84 -0.62
N LYS A 24 2.29 -5.61 -1.92
CA LYS A 24 1.48 -6.26 -2.98
C LYS A 24 1.57 -7.79 -2.93
N SER A 25 2.78 -8.33 -2.89
CA SER A 25 3.00 -9.79 -2.91
C SER A 25 2.47 -10.44 -1.62
N GLU A 26 2.65 -9.76 -0.48
CA GLU A 26 2.19 -10.22 0.82
C GLU A 26 0.66 -10.17 0.92
N LEU A 27 0.00 -9.12 0.40
CA LEU A 27 -1.47 -9.03 0.30
C LEU A 27 -2.07 -10.25 -0.42
N LEU A 28 -1.55 -10.57 -1.61
CA LEU A 28 -2.04 -11.71 -2.39
C LEU A 28 -1.84 -13.03 -1.65
N THR A 29 -0.62 -13.26 -1.17
CA THR A 29 -0.24 -14.51 -0.50
C THR A 29 -1.07 -14.74 0.76
N SER A 30 -1.17 -13.72 1.63
CA SER A 30 -1.92 -13.83 2.89
C SER A 30 -3.43 -13.96 2.67
N ALA A 31 -3.99 -13.26 1.67
CA ALA A 31 -5.42 -13.39 1.35
C ALA A 31 -5.74 -14.78 0.77
N GLU A 32 -4.85 -15.33 -0.07
CA GLU A 32 -5.01 -16.69 -0.60
C GLU A 32 -4.95 -17.74 0.52
N PHE A 33 -3.96 -17.67 1.42
CA PHE A 33 -3.88 -18.56 2.58
C PHE A 33 -5.11 -18.47 3.48
N ALA A 34 -5.59 -17.25 3.75
CA ALA A 34 -6.81 -17.03 4.53
C ALA A 34 -8.04 -17.66 3.85
N SER A 35 -8.17 -17.50 2.52
CA SER A 35 -9.30 -18.03 1.75
C SER A 35 -9.38 -19.56 1.76
N GLN A 36 -8.24 -20.23 1.95
CA GLN A 36 -8.12 -21.68 1.99
C GLN A 36 -8.28 -22.25 3.42
N GLY A 37 -8.49 -21.38 4.42
CA GLY A 37 -8.66 -21.77 5.82
C GLY A 37 -7.39 -22.28 6.48
N TYR A 38 -6.22 -21.93 5.92
CA TYR A 38 -4.93 -22.40 6.45
C TYR A 38 -4.47 -21.62 7.68
N GLU A 39 -4.87 -20.36 7.84
CA GLU A 39 -4.53 -19.53 9.01
C GLU A 39 -5.58 -18.44 9.28
N ASP A 40 -6.07 -18.37 10.53
CA ASP A 40 -6.94 -17.27 11.02
C ASP A 40 -6.21 -15.91 10.98
N SER A 41 -4.88 -15.89 10.94
CA SER A 41 -4.04 -14.68 10.89
C SER A 41 -3.93 -14.06 9.49
N GLY A 42 -4.30 -14.77 8.42
CA GLY A 42 -4.06 -14.29 7.05
C GLY A 42 -4.80 -12.97 6.77
N PHE A 43 -6.07 -12.84 7.17
CA PHE A 43 -6.80 -11.57 7.01
C PHE A 43 -6.32 -10.48 7.96
N GLU A 44 -5.78 -10.80 9.14
CA GLU A 44 -5.15 -9.80 10.01
C GLU A 44 -3.89 -9.20 9.37
N ILE A 45 -3.09 -10.02 8.68
CA ILE A 45 -1.93 -9.53 7.91
C ILE A 45 -2.39 -8.61 6.78
N VAL A 46 -3.41 -9.03 6.02
CA VAL A 46 -3.99 -8.21 4.93
C VAL A 46 -4.48 -6.87 5.46
N ARG A 47 -5.22 -6.87 6.57
CA ARG A 47 -5.73 -5.65 7.22
C ARG A 47 -4.59 -4.74 7.67
N TYR A 48 -3.55 -5.29 8.28
CA TYR A 48 -2.37 -4.53 8.72
C TYR A 48 -1.63 -3.87 7.54
N ILE A 49 -1.44 -4.60 6.44
CA ILE A 49 -0.78 -4.06 5.24
C ILE A 49 -1.62 -2.94 4.62
N ALA A 50 -2.93 -3.14 4.48
CA ALA A 50 -3.84 -2.12 3.99
C ALA A 50 -3.77 -0.84 4.85
N HIS A 51 -3.79 -0.99 6.18
CA HIS A 51 -3.61 0.12 7.13
C HIS A 51 -2.30 0.89 6.93
N ARG A 52 -1.21 0.15 6.74
CA ARG A 52 0.11 0.74 6.45
C ARG A 52 0.11 1.52 5.13
N ILE A 53 -0.57 1.02 4.09
CA ILE A 53 -0.70 1.71 2.80
C ILE A 53 -1.47 3.02 3.00
N VAL A 54 -2.60 3.01 3.70
CA VAL A 54 -3.37 4.22 4.04
C VAL A 54 -2.49 5.28 4.71
N GLY A 55 -1.72 4.87 5.72
CA GLY A 55 -0.87 5.80 6.48
C GLY A 55 0.28 6.41 5.68
N SER A 56 0.74 5.75 4.62
CA SER A 56 1.94 6.17 3.86
C SER A 56 1.63 6.75 2.48
N ALA A 57 0.53 6.36 1.84
CA ALA A 57 0.11 6.82 0.51
C ALA A 57 0.15 8.35 0.37
N ARG A 58 -0.39 9.07 1.37
CA ARG A 58 -0.40 10.54 1.36
C ARG A 58 1.00 11.16 1.41
N LEU A 59 1.95 10.53 2.11
CA LEU A 59 3.31 11.03 2.23
C LEU A 59 4.06 10.98 0.89
N PHE A 60 3.66 10.07 -0.01
CA PHE A 60 4.34 9.87 -1.29
C PHE A 60 3.50 10.30 -2.50
N GLY A 61 2.40 11.03 -2.29
CA GLY A 61 1.56 11.52 -3.38
C GLY A 61 0.79 10.41 -4.11
N CYS A 62 0.52 9.28 -3.45
CA CYS A 62 -0.21 8.14 -3.99
C CYS A 62 -1.62 8.05 -3.40
N GLN A 63 -2.36 9.17 -3.35
CA GLN A 63 -3.67 9.23 -2.67
C GLN A 63 -4.69 8.24 -3.25
N ASP A 64 -4.55 7.85 -4.52
CA ASP A 64 -5.40 6.86 -5.19
C ASP A 64 -5.34 5.46 -4.54
N LEU A 65 -4.29 5.17 -3.75
CA LEU A 65 -4.19 3.93 -2.97
C LEU A 65 -5.02 3.97 -1.67
N THR A 66 -5.39 5.15 -1.19
CA THR A 66 -5.93 5.33 0.16
C THR A 66 -7.32 4.71 0.31
N GLU A 67 -8.26 5.06 -0.56
CA GLU A 67 -9.63 4.55 -0.45
C GLU A 67 -9.74 3.03 -0.74
N PRO A 68 -9.05 2.48 -1.77
CA PRO A 68 -9.00 1.03 -1.96
C PRO A 68 -8.41 0.28 -0.76
N ALA A 69 -7.34 0.79 -0.14
CA ALA A 69 -6.76 0.17 1.05
C ALA A 69 -7.70 0.21 2.26
N LYS A 70 -8.33 1.36 2.53
CA LYS A 70 -9.37 1.45 3.58
C LYS A 70 -10.53 0.49 3.32
N ARG A 71 -10.92 0.31 2.05
CA ARG A 71 -11.99 -0.62 1.70
C ARG A 71 -11.64 -2.06 2.09
N VAL A 72 -10.39 -2.47 1.88
CA VAL A 72 -9.90 -3.78 2.33
C VAL A 72 -9.96 -3.90 3.85
N GLU A 73 -9.45 -2.89 4.59
CA GLU A 73 -9.53 -2.86 6.06
C GLU A 73 -10.97 -3.05 6.56
N LEU A 74 -11.90 -2.23 6.04
CA LEU A 74 -13.30 -2.24 6.46
C LEU A 74 -13.97 -3.58 6.19
N LEU A 75 -13.75 -4.19 5.02
CA LEU A 75 -14.35 -5.49 4.70
C LEU A 75 -13.89 -6.58 5.67
N ILE A 76 -12.63 -6.54 6.11
CA ILE A 76 -12.11 -7.50 7.08
C ILE A 76 -12.66 -7.22 8.48
N GLU A 77 -12.70 -5.96 8.91
CA GLU A 77 -13.23 -5.56 10.22
C GLU A 77 -14.74 -5.85 10.36
N GLU A 78 -15.49 -5.73 9.27
CA GLU A 78 -16.92 -6.03 9.22
C GLU A 78 -17.21 -7.54 9.09
N GLY A 79 -16.19 -8.38 8.90
CA GLY A 79 -16.35 -9.82 8.69
C GLY A 79 -17.07 -10.16 7.39
N ALA A 80 -16.79 -9.41 6.32
CA ALA A 80 -17.36 -9.64 4.99
C ALA A 80 -17.01 -11.05 4.46
N ASP A 81 -17.74 -11.49 3.44
CA ASP A 81 -17.44 -12.77 2.81
C ASP A 81 -16.05 -12.77 2.14
N ILE A 82 -15.42 -13.94 2.11
CA ILE A 82 -14.08 -14.15 1.54
C ILE A 82 -14.00 -13.64 0.09
N GLY A 83 -15.06 -13.83 -0.69
CA GLY A 83 -15.11 -13.37 -2.08
C GLY A 83 -15.01 -11.86 -2.22
N ALA A 84 -15.75 -11.12 -1.39
CA ALA A 84 -15.70 -9.66 -1.34
C ALA A 84 -14.32 -9.14 -0.90
N ILE A 85 -13.71 -9.78 0.11
CA ILE A 85 -12.34 -9.42 0.56
C ILE A 85 -11.34 -9.66 -0.57
N MET A 86 -11.38 -10.83 -1.22
CA MET A 86 -10.48 -11.16 -2.32
C MET A 86 -10.64 -10.21 -3.51
N GLN A 87 -11.86 -9.82 -3.86
CA GLN A 87 -12.10 -8.82 -4.91
C GLN A 87 -11.49 -7.46 -4.56
N ALA A 88 -11.65 -7.01 -3.32
CA ALA A 88 -11.08 -5.75 -2.87
C ALA A 88 -9.54 -5.79 -2.83
N VAL A 89 -8.95 -6.90 -2.38
CA VAL A 89 -7.49 -7.10 -2.40
C VAL A 89 -6.95 -7.06 -3.82
N ASN A 90 -7.56 -7.78 -4.77
CA ASN A 90 -7.14 -7.75 -6.17
C ASN A 90 -7.27 -6.34 -6.77
N ALA A 91 -8.36 -5.63 -6.48
CA ALA A 91 -8.53 -4.25 -6.95
C ALA A 91 -7.47 -3.30 -6.38
N LEU A 92 -7.08 -3.47 -5.11
CA LEU A 92 -5.98 -2.71 -4.50
C LEU A 92 -4.64 -3.05 -5.18
N VAL A 93 -4.36 -4.33 -5.40
CA VAL A 93 -3.15 -4.81 -6.09
C VAL A 93 -3.03 -4.22 -7.50
N ASP A 94 -4.12 -4.18 -8.26
CA ASP A 94 -4.14 -3.59 -9.61
C ASP A 94 -3.82 -2.08 -9.59
N ILE A 95 -4.15 -1.37 -8.52
CA ILE A 95 -3.82 0.05 -8.37
C ILE A 95 -2.36 0.19 -7.93
N ILE A 96 -1.86 -0.71 -7.08
CA ILE A 96 -0.45 -0.76 -6.70
C ILE A 96 0.42 -0.98 -7.94
N ASP A 97 0.10 -1.97 -8.78
CA ASP A 97 0.86 -2.26 -10.00
C ASP A 97 0.90 -1.07 -10.96
N ARG A 98 -0.24 -0.40 -11.16
CA ARG A 98 -0.29 0.85 -11.95
C ARG A 98 0.57 1.94 -11.32
N THR A 99 0.47 2.14 -10.02
CA THR A 99 1.28 3.15 -9.29
C THR A 99 2.78 2.88 -9.43
N LEU A 100 3.20 1.62 -9.33
CA LEU A 100 4.60 1.22 -9.51
C LEU A 100 5.07 1.37 -10.96
N ALA A 101 4.21 1.06 -11.93
CA ALA A 101 4.52 1.20 -13.35
C ALA A 101 4.65 2.67 -13.79
N ASP A 102 3.79 3.54 -13.26
CA ASP A 102 3.82 4.99 -13.53
C ASP A 102 4.98 5.69 -12.81
N GLY A 103 5.53 5.05 -11.77
CA GLY A 103 6.57 5.57 -10.90
C GLY A 103 6.01 6.47 -9.81
N ILE A 104 6.64 6.48 -8.64
CA ILE A 104 6.13 7.23 -7.50
C ILE A 104 6.48 8.72 -7.65
N PRO A 105 5.48 9.62 -7.59
CA PRO A 105 5.72 11.04 -7.77
C PRO A 105 6.63 11.56 -6.66
N HIS A 106 7.43 12.59 -6.97
CA HIS A 106 8.26 13.23 -5.97
C HIS A 106 7.38 14.00 -4.96
N PRO A 107 7.42 13.64 -3.67
CA PRO A 107 6.57 14.27 -2.66
C PRO A 107 6.76 15.79 -2.52
N ASP A 108 5.66 16.51 -2.27
CA ASP A 108 5.70 17.95 -2.10
C ASP A 108 6.41 18.43 -0.83
N TRP A 109 6.49 17.61 0.22
CA TRP A 109 7.24 17.96 1.44
C TRP A 109 8.75 18.11 1.19
N ILE A 110 9.26 17.61 0.06
CA ILE A 110 10.64 17.87 -0.39
C ILE A 110 10.85 19.36 -0.72
N LYS A 111 9.79 20.09 -1.07
CA LYS A 111 9.83 21.52 -1.40
C LYS A 111 9.71 22.42 -0.17
N SER A 112 9.30 21.90 0.98
CA SER A 112 8.85 22.71 2.14
C SER A 112 9.94 23.08 3.15
N ASP A 113 11.19 22.66 2.96
CA ASP A 113 12.31 23.05 3.84
C ASP A 113 13.13 24.23 3.26
N LEU A 114 12.45 25.36 3.04
CA LEU A 114 13.11 26.66 2.83
C LEU A 114 12.51 27.70 3.79
N PRO A 115 13.21 28.06 4.88
CA PRO A 115 13.37 29.46 5.24
C PRO A 115 14.29 30.20 4.26
#